data_AF-A0A7C8ICQ9-F1
#
_entry.id   AF-A0A7C8ICQ9-F1
#
_cell.length_a   1.000
_cell.length_b   1.000
_cell.length_c   1.000
_cell.angle_alpha   90.00
_cell.angle_beta   90.00
_cell.angle_gamma   90.00
#
_symmetry.space_group_name_H-M   'P 1'
#
loop_
_entity.id
_entity.type
_entity.pdbx_description
1 polymer ?
#
loop_
_entity_poly.entity_id
_entity_poly.type
_entity_poly.pdbx_seq_one_letter_code
_entity_poly.pdbx_strand_id
1 'polypeptide(L)'
;MILDPSIGFTALYVALIYGIYYSFFECFPIVYVDGYGFSLGSQALVYLSISVGIIMAVAMYFVWIRITWEPAVRTWNIGPPERRLIPALFASFLLPIGLFLFAWTATPDINWVVPTIGIAILSGGIFLIMQSIFLYLPLSYPKYVASVFAGNSVARSVLAAAIVHA
;
A
#
# COMPACT_ATOMS: atom_id res chain seq x y z
N MET A 1 -7.76 8.47 -18.01
CA MET A 1 -8.01 7.09 -17.55
C MET A 1 -8.38 6.17 -18.71
N ILE A 2 -9.50 6.39 -19.40
CA ILE A 2 -9.87 5.55 -20.56
C ILE A 2 -9.00 5.87 -21.79
N LEU A 3 -8.66 7.15 -21.99
CA LEU A 3 -7.82 7.58 -23.11
C LEU A 3 -6.33 7.24 -22.98
N ASP A 4 -5.86 6.94 -21.76
CA ASP A 4 -4.44 6.72 -21.49
C ASP A 4 -4.25 5.44 -20.68
N PRO A 5 -3.84 4.33 -21.33
CA PRO A 5 -3.83 3.01 -20.72
C PRO A 5 -2.90 2.92 -19.50
N SER A 6 -1.82 3.70 -19.47
CA SER A 6 -0.86 3.74 -18.36
C SER A 6 -1.51 4.21 -17.05
N ILE A 7 -2.39 5.21 -17.12
CA ILE A 7 -3.16 5.70 -15.97
C ILE A 7 -4.23 4.69 -15.57
N GLY A 8 -4.85 4.03 -16.56
CA GLY A 8 -5.81 2.96 -16.31
C GLY A 8 -5.21 1.80 -15.51
N PHE A 9 -4.03 1.31 -15.91
CA PHE A 9 -3.32 0.24 -15.22
C PHE A 9 -2.89 0.64 -13.81
N THR A 10 -2.29 1.82 -13.63
CA THR A 10 -1.87 2.27 -12.30
C THR A 10 -3.05 2.45 -11.36
N ALA A 11 -4.18 2.96 -11.85
CA ALA A 11 -5.38 3.09 -11.04
C ALA A 11 -6.05 1.75 -10.70
N LEU A 12 -6.10 0.80 -11.64
CA LEU A 12 -6.60 -0.55 -11.38
C LEU A 12 -5.72 -1.26 -10.34
N TYR A 13 -4.41 -1.12 -10.46
CA TYR A 13 -3.46 -1.70 -9.52
C TYR A 13 -3.61 -1.11 -8.12
N VAL A 14 -3.72 0.21 -7.99
CA VAL A 14 -3.99 0.85 -6.70
C VAL A 14 -5.35 0.45 -6.15
N ALA A 15 -6.37 0.34 -7.00
CA ALA A 15 -7.69 -0.11 -6.59
C ALA A 15 -7.64 -1.54 -6.04
N LEU A 16 -6.93 -2.46 -6.71
CA LEU A 16 -6.76 -3.84 -6.26
C LEU A 16 -6.08 -3.89 -4.89
N ILE A 17 -4.96 -3.17 -4.73
CA ILE A 17 -4.22 -3.09 -3.47
C ILE A 17 -5.11 -2.53 -2.35
N TYR A 18 -5.91 -1.52 -2.66
CA TYR A 18 -6.83 -0.92 -1.70
C TYR A 18 -7.94 -1.88 -1.31
N GLY A 19 -8.51 -2.62 -2.26
CA GLY A 19 -9.47 -3.69 -1.97
C GLY A 19 -8.90 -4.75 -1.03
N ILE A 20 -7.69 -5.23 -1.31
CA ILE A 20 -6.97 -6.17 -0.43
C ILE A 20 -6.85 -5.58 0.98
N TYR A 21 -6.39 -4.34 1.12
CA TYR A 21 -6.25 -3.68 2.42
C TYR A 21 -7.58 -3.62 3.20
N TYR A 22 -8.70 -3.38 2.52
CA TYR A 22 -10.00 -3.35 3.18
C TYR A 22 -10.47 -4.74 3.63
N SER A 23 -10.24 -5.77 2.81
CA SER A 23 -10.55 -7.17 3.19
C SER A 23 -9.82 -7.61 4.47
N PHE A 24 -8.63 -7.06 4.75
CA PHE A 24 -7.92 -7.36 5.99
C PHE A 24 -8.68 -6.92 7.26
N PHE A 25 -9.50 -5.86 7.21
CA PHE A 25 -10.33 -5.47 8.35
C PHE A 25 -11.39 -6.52 8.70
N GLU A 26 -11.86 -7.28 7.71
CA GLU A 26 -12.78 -8.40 7.93
C GLU A 26 -12.04 -9.69 8.33
N CYS A 27 -10.83 -9.92 7.81
CA CYS A 27 -10.03 -11.07 8.19
C CYS A 27 -9.46 -11.00 9.61
N PHE A 28 -9.17 -9.81 10.17
CA PHE A 28 -8.57 -9.72 11.51
C PHE A 28 -9.43 -10.28 12.64
N PRO A 29 -10.75 -10.02 12.72
CA PRO A 29 -11.60 -10.70 13.69
C PRO A 29 -11.52 -12.21 13.57
N ILE A 30 -11.58 -12.75 12.34
CA ILE A 30 -11.58 -14.19 12.10
C ILE A 30 -10.26 -14.83 12.60
N VAL A 31 -9.12 -14.24 12.28
CA VAL A 31 -7.82 -14.82 12.67
C VAL A 31 -7.52 -14.60 14.15
N TYR A 32 -7.70 -13.39 14.67
CA TYR A 32 -7.26 -13.04 16.02
C TYR A 32 -8.30 -13.30 17.10
N VAL A 33 -9.58 -13.04 16.83
CA VAL A 33 -10.65 -13.30 17.81
C VAL A 33 -11.04 -14.77 17.76
N ASP A 34 -11.42 -15.30 16.60
CA ASP A 34 -11.89 -16.69 16.50
C ASP A 34 -10.73 -17.71 16.54
N GLY A 35 -9.59 -17.39 15.90
CA GLY A 35 -8.42 -18.27 15.86
C GLY A 35 -7.56 -18.25 17.13
N TYR A 36 -7.17 -17.07 17.61
CA TYR A 36 -6.29 -16.90 18.77
C TYR A 36 -7.01 -16.62 20.10
N GLY A 37 -8.33 -16.45 20.10
CA GLY A 37 -9.11 -16.17 21.31
C GLY A 37 -8.85 -14.78 21.90
N PHE A 38 -8.39 -13.81 21.10
CA PHE A 38 -8.12 -12.46 21.58
C PHE A 38 -9.40 -11.72 21.97
N SER A 39 -9.31 -10.90 23.02
CA SER A 39 -10.34 -9.91 23.31
C SER A 39 -10.36 -8.80 22.25
N LEU A 40 -11.49 -8.10 22.12
CA LEU A 40 -11.62 -6.92 21.26
C LEU A 40 -10.55 -5.85 21.56
N GLY A 41 -10.15 -5.70 22.84
CA GLY A 41 -9.07 -4.80 23.23
C GLY A 41 -7.70 -5.25 22.73
N SER A 42 -7.42 -6.55 22.80
CA SER A 42 -6.17 -7.14 22.30
C SER A 42 -6.05 -7.04 20.78
N GLN A 43 -7.17 -7.15 20.05
CA GLN A 43 -7.22 -6.94 18.61
C GLN A 43 -6.80 -5.51 18.21
N ALA A 44 -7.11 -4.50 19.02
CA ALA A 44 -6.66 -3.12 18.79
C ALA A 44 -5.12 -3.00 18.72
N LEU A 45 -4.37 -3.84 19.43
CA LEU A 45 -2.91 -3.86 19.34
C LEU A 45 -2.41 -4.38 17.99
N VAL A 46 -3.13 -5.31 17.36
CA VAL A 46 -2.80 -5.79 16.01
C VAL A 46 -2.97 -4.65 15.00
N TYR A 47 -4.01 -3.82 15.14
CA TYR A 47 -4.17 -2.63 14.30
C TYR A 47 -3.02 -1.62 14.46
N LEU A 48 -2.42 -1.50 15.65
CA LEU A 48 -1.24 -0.63 15.83
C LEU A 48 -0.04 -1.09 15.00
N SER A 49 0.09 -2.37 14.66
CA SER A 49 1.15 -2.87 13.79
C SER A 49 1.11 -2.23 12.40
N ILE A 50 -0.09 -1.88 11.90
CA ILE A 50 -0.28 -1.18 10.64
C ILE A 50 0.41 0.19 10.70
N SER A 51 0.17 0.94 11.78
CA SER A 51 0.80 2.24 12.01
C SER A 51 2.32 2.14 12.08
N VAL A 52 2.84 1.11 12.76
CA VAL A 52 4.29 0.86 12.84
C VAL A 52 4.87 0.58 11.44
N GLY A 53 4.21 -0.27 10.65
CA GLY A 53 4.59 -0.56 9.26
C GLY A 53 4.64 0.70 8.39
N ILE A 54 3.64 1.58 8.52
CA ILE A 54 3.58 2.85 7.79
C ILE A 54 4.72 3.78 8.24
N ILE A 55 4.96 3.93 9.54
CA ILE A 55 6.04 4.81 10.06
C ILE A 55 7.41 4.34 9.53
N MET A 56 7.66 3.04 9.52
CA MET A 56 8.90 2.48 8.96
C MET A 56 9.00 2.75 7.45
N ALA A 57 7.91 2.57 6.71
CA ALA A 57 7.86 2.85 5.27
C ALA A 57 8.08 4.35 4.96
N VAL A 58 7.51 5.25 5.76
CA VAL A 58 7.73 6.70 5.67
C VAL A 58 9.19 7.03 5.89
N ALA A 59 9.81 6.50 6.93
CA ALA A 59 11.23 6.73 7.22
C ALA A 59 12.11 6.25 6.05
N MET A 60 11.87 5.03 5.54
CA MET A 60 12.57 4.50 4.37
C MET A 60 12.39 5.37 3.13
N TYR A 61 11.18 5.89 2.90
CA TYR A 61 10.87 6.77 1.79
C TYR A 61 11.60 8.11 1.88
N PHE A 62 11.67 8.71 3.07
CA PHE A 62 12.43 9.95 3.29
C PHE A 62 13.93 9.76 3.03
N VAL A 63 14.50 8.64 3.49
CA VAL A 63 15.90 8.29 3.22
C VAL A 63 16.13 8.17 1.71
N TRP A 64 15.23 7.49 0.98
CA TRP A 64 15.30 7.38 -0.48
C TRP A 64 15.29 8.76 -1.18
N ILE A 65 14.41 9.67 -0.75
CA ILE A 65 14.33 11.03 -1.29
C ILE A 65 15.64 11.79 -1.03
N ARG A 66 16.17 11.74 0.20
CA ARG A 66 17.42 12.42 0.57
C ARG A 66 18.62 11.94 -0.25
N ILE A 67 18.69 10.63 -0.53
CA ILE A 67 19.83 10.05 -1.26
C ILE A 67 19.68 10.22 -2.78
N THR A 68 18.47 10.10 -3.32
CA THR A 68 18.27 10.02 -4.77
C THR A 68 17.76 11.32 -5.37
N TRP A 69 16.76 11.93 -4.75
CA TRP A 69 16.05 13.09 -5.31
C TRP A 69 16.73 14.40 -4.97
N GLU A 70 17.19 14.60 -3.74
CA GLU A 70 17.84 15.85 -3.33
C GLU A 70 19.12 16.16 -4.15
N PRO A 71 20.00 15.19 -4.45
CA PRO A 71 21.16 15.44 -5.31
C PRO A 71 20.79 15.65 -6.78
N ALA A 72 19.76 14.95 -7.27
CA ALA A 72 19.28 15.09 -8.65
C ALA A 72 18.68 16.48 -8.93
N VAL A 73 17.96 17.04 -7.94
CA VAL A 73 17.44 18.42 -8.02
C VAL A 73 18.57 19.44 -7.95
N ARG A 74 19.56 19.24 -7.06
CA ARG A 74 20.73 20.13 -6.96
C ARG A 74 21.59 20.17 -8.22
N THR A 75 21.62 19.09 -8.99
CA THR A 75 22.37 18.99 -10.25
C THR A 75 21.54 19.32 -11.48
N TRP A 76 20.30 19.80 -11.32
CA TRP A 76 19.32 20.06 -12.40
C TRP A 76 19.04 18.85 -13.32
N ASN A 77 19.43 17.63 -12.91
CA ASN A 77 19.20 16.39 -13.64
C ASN A 77 18.01 15.62 -13.03
N ILE A 78 16.85 16.28 -13.06
CA ILE A 78 15.62 15.82 -12.41
C ILE A 78 15.12 14.49 -13.04
N GLY A 79 15.60 14.15 -14.24
CA GLY A 79 15.29 12.91 -14.93
C GLY A 79 13.80 12.80 -15.31
N PRO A 80 13.40 11.67 -15.89
CA PRO A 80 12.03 11.46 -16.32
C PRO A 80 11.15 11.08 -15.09
N PRO A 81 9.84 11.43 -15.09
CA PRO A 81 8.95 11.29 -13.93
C PRO A 81 8.85 9.84 -13.38
N GLU A 82 9.18 8.84 -14.20
CA GLU A 82 9.22 7.41 -13.88
C GLU A 82 10.21 7.08 -12.77
N ARG A 83 11.22 7.93 -12.51
CA ARG A 83 12.11 7.77 -11.33
C ARG A 83 11.34 7.79 -10.00
N ARG A 84 10.16 8.43 -9.95
CA ARG A 84 9.27 8.40 -8.76
C ARG A 84 8.65 7.03 -8.54
N LEU A 85 8.53 6.18 -9.58
CA LEU A 85 7.94 4.85 -9.52
C LEU A 85 8.93 3.76 -9.07
N ILE A 86 10.23 4.04 -9.02
CA ILE A 86 11.25 3.06 -8.59
C ILE A 86 10.95 2.49 -7.19
N PRO A 87 10.61 3.30 -6.17
CA PRO A 87 10.20 2.76 -4.87
C PRO A 87 8.95 1.87 -4.94
N ALA A 88 8.00 2.18 -5.83
CA ALA A 88 6.81 1.36 -6.02
C ALA A 88 7.14 -0.02 -6.61
N LEU A 89 8.15 -0.12 -7.47
CA LEU A 89 8.65 -1.39 -8.01
C LEU A 89 9.25 -2.29 -6.93
N PHE A 90 9.94 -1.73 -5.93
CA PHE A 90 10.40 -2.53 -4.80
C PHE A 90 9.24 -2.93 -3.89
N ALA A 91 8.34 -1.99 -3.60
CA ALA A 91 7.17 -2.24 -2.76
C ALA A 91 6.20 -3.27 -3.35
N SER A 92 6.14 -3.43 -4.68
CA SER A 92 5.31 -4.45 -5.32
C SER A 92 5.73 -5.88 -5.00
N PHE A 93 6.98 -6.11 -4.59
CA PHE A 93 7.42 -7.41 -4.07
C PHE A 93 7.12 -7.56 -2.58
N LEU A 94 7.13 -6.47 -1.81
CA LEU A 94 6.80 -6.52 -0.38
C LEU A 94 5.34 -6.92 -0.14
N LEU A 95 4.42 -6.50 -1.03
CA LEU A 95 3.00 -6.86 -0.97
C LEU A 95 2.74 -8.38 -0.97
N PRO A 96 3.14 -9.15 -1.99
CA PRO A 96 2.93 -10.59 -2.02
C PRO A 96 3.69 -11.30 -0.90
N ILE A 97 4.85 -10.79 -0.48
CA ILE A 97 5.57 -11.33 0.68
C ILE A 97 4.76 -11.15 1.97
N GLY A 98 4.22 -9.96 2.23
CA GLY A 98 3.38 -9.69 3.40
C GLY A 98 2.08 -10.50 3.38
N LEU A 99 1.44 -10.59 2.21
CA LEU A 99 0.25 -11.42 1.99
C LEU A 99 0.52 -12.90 2.26
N PHE A 100 1.59 -13.44 1.68
CA PHE A 100 1.95 -14.85 1.83
C PHE A 100 2.32 -15.16 3.28
N LEU A 101 3.10 -14.29 3.93
CA LEU A 101 3.45 -14.46 5.33
C LEU A 101 2.21 -14.48 6.22
N PHE A 102 1.26 -13.56 6.00
CA PHE A 102 0.00 -13.55 6.74
C PHE A 102 -0.83 -14.81 6.48
N ALA A 103 -1.09 -15.15 5.21
CA ALA A 103 -1.93 -16.28 4.84
C ALA A 103 -1.36 -17.63 5.32
N TRP A 104 -0.03 -17.79 5.29
CA TRP A 104 0.64 -19.01 5.74
C TRP A 104 0.66 -19.14 7.27
N THR A 105 0.73 -18.01 7.99
CA THR A 105 0.93 -17.99 9.44
C THR A 105 -0.32 -17.68 10.24
N ALA A 106 -1.45 -17.42 9.58
CA ALA A 106 -2.78 -17.26 10.16
C ALA A 106 -3.38 -18.60 10.62
N THR A 107 -2.62 -19.37 11.38
CA THR A 107 -3.02 -20.66 11.96
C THR A 107 -2.84 -20.62 13.48
N PRO A 108 -3.76 -21.19 14.28
CA PRO A 108 -3.65 -21.18 15.74
C PRO A 108 -2.35 -21.78 16.29
N ASP A 109 -1.72 -22.68 15.53
CA ASP A 109 -0.46 -23.36 15.90
C ASP A 109 0.78 -22.45 15.85
N ILE A 110 0.71 -21.32 15.14
CA ILE A 110 1.83 -20.39 14.96
C ILE A 110 1.60 -19.15 15.82
N ASN A 111 2.65 -18.59 16.42
CA ASN A 111 2.54 -17.42 17.28
C ASN A 111 1.95 -16.20 16.53
N TRP A 112 0.95 -15.55 17.12
CA TRP A 112 0.24 -14.37 16.60
C TRP A 112 1.14 -13.21 16.15
N VAL A 113 2.37 -13.11 16.66
CA VAL A 113 3.35 -12.09 16.24
C VAL A 113 3.73 -12.24 14.77
N VAL A 114 3.82 -13.47 14.25
CA VAL A 114 4.25 -13.73 12.87
C VAL A 114 3.26 -13.19 11.83
N PRO A 115 1.95 -13.49 11.90
CA PRO A 115 0.99 -12.86 10.99
C PRO A 115 0.93 -11.34 11.18
N THR A 116 1.17 -10.84 12.39
CA THR A 116 1.24 -9.40 12.70
C THR A 116 2.39 -8.69 11.97
N ILE A 117 3.54 -9.34 11.83
CA ILE A 117 4.66 -8.83 11.03
C ILE A 117 4.28 -8.78 9.54
N GLY A 118 3.56 -9.79 9.04
CA GLY A 118 3.07 -9.82 7.65
C GLY A 118 2.17 -8.63 7.33
N ILE A 119 1.28 -8.28 8.26
CA ILE A 119 0.40 -7.10 8.17
C ILE A 119 1.21 -5.80 8.12
N ALA A 120 2.23 -5.66 8.97
CA ALA A 120 3.09 -4.47 8.98
C ALA A 120 3.90 -4.31 7.68
N ILE A 121 4.39 -5.41 7.10
CA ILE A 121 5.09 -5.41 5.80
C ILE A 121 4.12 -5.00 4.68
N LEU A 122 2.93 -5.60 4.69
CA LEU A 122 1.86 -5.30 3.72
C LEU A 122 1.49 -3.81 3.77
N SER A 123 1.18 -3.27 4.96
CA SER A 123 0.77 -1.87 5.12
C SER A 123 1.85 -0.89 4.68
N GLY A 124 3.11 -1.18 4.99
CA GLY A 124 4.25 -0.39 4.52
C GLY A 124 4.40 -0.41 2.99
N GLY A 125 4.24 -1.59 2.37
CA GLY A 125 4.26 -1.75 0.92
C GLY A 125 3.14 -0.98 0.22
N ILE A 126 1.91 -1.07 0.74
CA ILE A 126 0.75 -0.31 0.25
C ILE A 126 1.05 1.19 0.28
N PHE A 127 1.56 1.69 1.41
CA PHE A 127 1.89 3.10 1.58
C PHE A 127 2.90 3.58 0.53
N LEU A 128 4.00 2.84 0.32
CA LEU A 128 5.04 3.22 -0.65
C LEU A 128 4.51 3.29 -2.09
N ILE A 129 3.66 2.34 -2.49
CA ILE A 129 3.07 2.33 -3.83
C ILE A 129 2.13 3.52 -4.00
N MET A 130 1.23 3.74 -3.03
CA MET A 130 0.31 4.87 -3.09
C MET A 130 1.09 6.18 -3.18
N GLN A 131 2.05 6.43 -2.29
CA GLN A 131 2.84 7.67 -2.29
C GLN A 131 3.57 7.89 -3.62
N SER A 132 4.20 6.85 -4.16
CA SER A 132 4.92 6.94 -5.43
C SER A 132 4.00 7.31 -6.60
N ILE A 133 2.80 6.74 -6.65
CA ILE A 133 1.80 7.03 -7.70
C ILE A 133 1.21 8.43 -7.52
N PHE A 134 0.89 8.83 -6.28
CA PHE A 134 0.42 10.19 -5.97
C PHE A 134 1.39 11.27 -6.40
N LEU A 135 2.70 10.98 -6.36
CA LEU A 135 3.75 11.90 -6.79
C LEU A 135 4.06 11.81 -8.29
N TYR A 136 3.83 10.67 -8.93
CA TYR A 136 4.01 10.46 -10.37
C TYR A 136 2.91 11.13 -11.22
N LEU A 137 1.66 11.04 -10.76
CA LEU A 137 0.48 11.57 -11.43
C LEU A 137 0.56 13.08 -11.80
N PRO A 138 0.88 13.99 -10.86
CA PRO A 138 0.94 15.42 -11.15
C PRO A 138 2.13 15.80 -12.05
N LEU A 139 3.23 15.04 -12.00
CA LEU A 139 4.40 15.28 -12.85
C LEU A 139 4.14 14.85 -14.30
N SER A 140 3.38 13.77 -14.50
CA SER A 140 3.08 13.24 -15.83
C SER A 140 1.93 13.97 -16.51
N TYR A 141 0.95 14.45 -15.74
CA TYR A 141 -0.26 15.12 -16.28
C TYR A 141 -0.61 16.42 -15.56
N PRO A 142 0.25 17.45 -15.59
CA PRO A 142 0.07 18.70 -14.84
C PRO A 142 -1.22 19.46 -15.21
N LYS A 143 -1.78 19.24 -16.41
CA LYS A 143 -3.02 19.89 -16.87
C LYS A 143 -4.30 19.17 -16.41
N TYR A 144 -4.23 17.88 -16.09
CA TYR A 144 -5.41 17.05 -15.76
C TYR A 144 -5.34 16.42 -14.36
N VAL A 145 -4.47 16.93 -13.49
CA VAL A 145 -4.19 16.40 -12.14
C VAL A 145 -5.47 16.15 -11.33
N ALA A 146 -6.39 17.12 -11.29
CA ALA A 146 -7.63 17.01 -10.54
C ALA A 146 -8.53 15.88 -11.05
N SER A 147 -8.66 15.73 -12.37
CA SER A 147 -9.48 14.68 -12.99
C SER A 147 -8.87 13.29 -12.77
N VAL A 148 -7.54 13.18 -12.84
CA VAL A 148 -6.87 11.90 -12.61
C VAL A 148 -6.95 11.48 -11.13
N PHE A 149 -6.83 12.41 -10.19
CA PHE A 149 -7.07 12.11 -8.77
C PHE A 149 -8.51 11.72 -8.47
N ALA A 150 -9.48 12.40 -9.09
CA ALA A 150 -10.89 12.04 -8.98
C ALA A 150 -11.15 10.63 -9.52
N GLY A 151 -10.67 10.33 -10.73
CA GLY A 151 -10.81 9.02 -11.34
C GLY A 151 -10.14 7.91 -10.52
N ASN A 152 -8.92 8.14 -10.02
CA ASN A 152 -8.24 7.20 -9.13
C ASN A 152 -9.03 6.98 -7.82
N SER A 153 -9.69 8.00 -7.29
CA SER A 153 -10.51 7.86 -6.08
C SER A 153 -11.78 7.06 -6.35
N VAL A 154 -12.47 7.31 -7.47
CA VAL A 154 -13.65 6.55 -7.89
C VAL A 154 -13.29 5.07 -8.12
N ALA A 155 -12.22 4.79 -8.87
CA ALA A 155 -11.79 3.42 -9.15
C ALA A 155 -11.46 2.64 -7.87
N ARG A 156 -10.76 3.27 -6.91
CA ARG A 156 -10.47 2.66 -5.60
C ARG A 156 -11.75 2.37 -4.82
N SER A 157 -12.65 3.34 -4.71
CA SER A 157 -13.88 3.18 -3.93
C SER A 157 -14.81 2.12 -4.52
N VAL A 158 -14.97 2.10 -5.86
CA VAL A 158 -15.83 1.12 -6.55
C VAL A 158 -15.29 -0.30 -6.36
N LEU A 159 -13.98 -0.50 -6.54
CA LEU A 159 -13.41 -1.84 -6.40
C LEU A 159 -13.37 -2.31 -4.94
N ALA A 160 -13.08 -1.41 -3.99
CA ALA A 160 -13.17 -1.75 -2.57
C ALA A 160 -14.59 -2.16 -2.17
N ALA A 161 -15.61 -1.43 -2.62
CA ALA A 161 -17.00 -1.79 -2.39
C ALA A 161 -17.36 -3.15 -3.03
N ALA A 162 -16.86 -3.42 -4.25
CA ALA A 162 -17.12 -4.68 -4.95
C ALA A 162 -16.46 -5.90 -4.27
N ILE A 163 -15.25 -5.74 -3.74
CA ILE A 163 -14.48 -6.84 -3.12
C ILE A 163 -14.96 -7.13 -1.70
N VAL A 164 -15.32 -6.10 -0.92
CA VAL A 164 -15.75 -6.27 0.48
C VAL A 164 -17.18 -6.85 0.58
N HIS A 165 -18.00 -6.68 -0.45
CA HIS A 165 -19.38 -7.18 -0.48
C HIS A 165 -19.57 -8.42 -1.37
N ALA A 166 -18.50 -9.12 -1.75
CA ALA A 166 -18.52 -10.36 -2.52
C ALA A 166 -18.21 -11.56 -1.64
#